data_AF-A0A6A5XI08-F1
#
_entry.id   AF-A0A6A5XI08-F1
#
_cell.length_a   1.000
_cell.length_b   1.000
_cell.length_c   1.000
_cell.angle_alpha   90.00
_cell.angle_beta   90.00
_cell.angle_gamma   90.00
#
_symmetry.space_group_name_H-M   'P 1'
#
loop_
_entity.id
_entity.type
_entity.pdbx_description
1 polymer ?
#
loop_
_entity_poly.entity_id
_entity_poly.type
_entity_poly.pdbx_seq_one_letter_code
_entity_poly.pdbx_strand_id
1 'polypeptide(L)' 'MGPPRPKLSGPHPIHIHPVRPLYRFFATALPASMWFFLMYRAKQDGPALLGWKHPWDH' A
#
# COMPACT_ATOMS: atom_id res chain seq x y z
N MET A 1 -25.41 14.75 11.83
CA MET A 1 -24.12 15.25 12.39
C MET A 1 -23.70 14.28 13.47
N GLY A 2 -22.62 13.51 13.26
CA GLY A 2 -22.12 12.58 14.28
C GLY A 2 -21.50 13.31 15.47
N PRO A 3 -21.37 12.66 16.64
CA PRO A 3 -20.80 13.29 17.83
C PRO A 3 -19.35 13.72 17.59
N PRO A 4 -18.90 14.83 18.19
CA PRO A 4 -17.51 15.27 18.09
C PRO A 4 -16.59 14.20 18.66
N ARG A 5 -15.54 13.83 17.91
CA ARG A 5 -14.52 12.87 18.34
C ARG A 5 -13.88 13.38 19.64
N PRO A 6 -13.82 12.58 20.72
CA PRO A 6 -13.14 12.97 21.95
C PRO A 6 -11.68 13.35 21.63
N LYS A 7 -11.27 14.55 22.05
CA LYS A 7 -9.86 14.92 21.98
C LYS A 7 -9.13 14.14 23.07
N LEU A 8 -8.33 13.15 22.67
CA LEU A 8 -7.51 12.34 23.57
C LEU A 8 -6.44 13.24 24.24
N SER A 9 -6.83 13.90 25.33
CA SER A 9 -6.02 14.92 26.02
C SER A 9 -6.11 14.69 27.53
N GLY A 10 -5.70 13.49 27.98
CA GLY A 10 -5.39 13.21 29.38
C GLY A 10 -3.87 13.04 29.57
N PRO A 11 -3.37 12.97 30.82
CA PRO A 11 -1.99 12.62 31.11
C PRO A 11 -1.77 11.12 30.82
N HIS A 12 -1.83 10.76 29.55
CA HIS A 12 -1.46 9.43 29.09
C HIS A 12 0.07 9.37 29.04
N PRO A 13 0.71 8.33 29.60
CA PRO A 13 2.18 8.21 29.60
C PRO A 13 2.78 8.02 28.20
N ILE A 14 1.94 7.96 27.16
CA ILE A 14 2.33 7.70 25.78
C ILE A 14 2.37 9.03 25.03
N HIS A 15 3.57 9.56 24.86
CA HIS A 15 3.83 10.73 24.03
C HIS A 15 4.23 10.29 22.61
N ILE A 16 3.39 10.61 21.61
CA ILE A 16 3.65 10.26 20.21
C ILE A 16 4.51 11.35 19.59
N HIS A 17 5.76 11.03 19.25
CA HIS A 17 6.64 11.98 18.55
C HIS A 17 6.12 12.24 17.13
N PRO A 18 6.00 13.51 16.70
CA PRO A 18 5.57 13.84 15.35
C PRO A 18 6.61 13.32 14.35
N VAL A 19 6.19 12.36 13.53
CA VAL A 19 7.03 11.79 12.47
C VAL A 19 7.18 12.82 11.35
N ARG A 20 8.42 13.05 10.88
CA ARG A 20 8.67 13.99 9.77
C ARG A 20 7.88 13.58 8.52
N PRO A 21 7.30 14.53 7.76
CA PRO A 21 6.48 14.23 6.57
C PRO A 21 7.17 13.32 5.54
N LEU A 22 8.50 13.45 5.41
CA LEU A 22 9.30 12.63 4.52
C LEU A 22 9.24 11.14 4.86
N TYR A 23 9.34 10.77 6.14
CA TYR A 23 9.25 9.37 6.55
C TYR A 23 7.84 8.80 6.31
N ARG A 24 6.80 9.64 6.44
CA ARG A 24 5.42 9.23 6.13
C ARG A 24 5.24 8.94 4.64
N PHE A 25 5.89 9.73 3.77
CA PHE A 25 5.85 9.52 2.33
C PHE A 25 6.56 8.23 1.91
N PHE A 26 7.77 7.98 2.41
CA PHE A 26 8.46 6.73 2.09
C PHE A 26 7.77 5.50 2.70
N ALA A 27 7.19 5.62 3.89
CA ALA A 27 6.45 4.54 4.52
C ALA A 27 5.26 4.05 3.68
N THR A 28 4.66 4.92 2.85
CA THR A 28 3.57 4.54 1.94
C THR A 28 4.06 4.26 0.52
N ALA A 29 5.00 5.05 0.01
CA ALA A 29 5.52 4.92 -1.35
C ALA A 29 6.24 3.59 -1.58
N LEU A 30 7.00 3.09 -0.60
CA LEU A 30 7.72 1.81 -0.71
C LEU A 30 6.77 0.61 -0.88
N PRO A 31 5.79 0.36 0.03
CA PRO A 31 4.84 -0.74 -0.18
C PRO A 31 3.91 -0.50 -1.36
N ALA A 32 3.52 0.75 -1.66
CA ALA A 32 2.73 1.06 -2.85
C ALA A 32 3.49 0.68 -4.14
N SER A 33 4.79 1.00 -4.23
CA SER A 33 5.63 0.61 -5.37
C SER A 33 5.79 -0.90 -5.50
N MET A 34 5.92 -1.62 -4.38
CA MET A 34 5.99 -3.09 -4.36
C MET A 34 4.70 -3.72 -4.91
N TRP A 35 3.53 -3.29 -4.41
CA TRP A 35 2.25 -3.80 -4.89
C TRP A 35 1.95 -3.37 -6.32
N PHE A 36 2.30 -2.14 -6.70
CA PHE A 36 2.22 -1.67 -8.07
C PHE A 36 3.05 -2.55 -9.00
N PHE A 37 4.27 -2.92 -8.60
CA PHE A 37 5.13 -3.81 -9.35
C PHE A 37 4.52 -5.21 -9.53
N LEU A 38 3.96 -5.78 -8.46
CA LEU A 38 3.28 -7.08 -8.54
C LEU A 38 2.08 -7.05 -9.50
N MET A 39 1.26 -6.00 -9.45
CA MET A 39 0.10 -5.85 -10.35
C MET A 39 0.51 -5.56 -11.79
N TYR A 40 1.56 -4.77 -11.98
CA TYR A 40 2.16 -4.53 -13.29
C TYR A 40 2.66 -5.83 -13.91
N ARG A 41 3.38 -6.64 -13.12
CA ARG A 41 3.86 -7.94 -13.56
C ARG A 41 2.72 -8.92 -13.81
N ALA A 42 1.69 -8.95 -12.97
CA ALA A 42 0.49 -9.76 -13.17
C ALA A 42 -0.27 -9.38 -14.46
N LYS A 43 -0.22 -8.11 -14.89
CA LYS A 43 -0.79 -7.68 -16.17
C LYS A 43 0.07 -8.14 -17.37
N GLN A 44 1.40 -8.08 -17.25
CA GLN A 44 2.31 -8.48 -18.32
C GLN A 44 2.44 -10.00 -18.47
N ASP A 45 2.58 -10.72 -17.37
CA ASP A 45 2.66 -12.18 -17.31
C ASP A 45 1.28 -12.83 -17.19
N GLY A 46 0.20 -12.02 -17.12
CA GLY A 46 -1.19 -12.48 -17.05
C GLY A 46 -1.59 -13.44 -18.17
N PRO A 47 -1.24 -13.19 -19.46
CA PRO A 47 -1.51 -14.13 -20.54
C PRO A 47 -0.75 -15.45 -20.42
N ALA A 48 0.44 -15.44 -19.80
CA ALA A 48 1.30 -16.61 -19.62
C ALA A 48 0.87 -17.45 -18.40
N LEU A 49 0.40 -16.82 -17.33
CA LEU A 49 -0.08 -17.49 -16.12
C LEU A 49 -1.55 -17.95 -16.21
N LEU A 50 -2.38 -17.27 -17.00
CA LEU A 50 -3.79 -17.67 -17.24
C LEU A 50 -3.94 -18.71 -18.37
N GLY A 51 -2.84 -19.20 -18.95
CA GLY A 51 -2.86 -20.33 -19.89
C GLY A 51 -3.48 -20.03 -21.27
N TRP A 52 -3.63 -18.76 -21.65
CA TRP A 52 -4.28 -18.34 -22.91
C TRP A 52 -3.32 -18.31 -24.12
N LYS A 53 -2.05 -18.65 -23.93
CA LYS A 53 -1.10 -18.91 -25.02
C LYS A 53 -0.35 -20.20 -24.74
N HIS A 54 -0.73 -21.26 -25.43
CA HIS A 54 0.03 -22.49 -25.46
C HIS A 54 1.25 -22.27 -26.40
N PRO A 55 2.47 -22.66 -26.03
CA PRO A 55 3.67 -22.41 -26.84
C PRO A 55 3.72 -23.19 -28.18
N TRP A 56 2.62 -23.86 -28.56
CA TRP A 56 2.51 -24.71 -29.75
C TRP A 56 1.28 -24.39 -30.63
N ASP A 57 0.61 -23.25 -30.44
CA ASP A 57 -0.41 -22.76 -31.38
C ASP A 57 0.26 -22.03 -32.56
N HIS A 58 0.89 -22.82 -33.43
CA HIS A 58 1.39 -22.42 -34.75
C HIS A 58 0.75 -23.27 -35.84
#